data_AF-A0A9R0BLG6-F1
#
_entry.id   AF-A0A9R0BLG6-F1
#
_cell.length_a   1.000
_cell.length_b   1.000
_cell.length_c   1.000
_cell.angle_alpha   90.00
_cell.angle_beta   90.00
_cell.angle_gamma   90.00
#
_symmetry.space_group_name_H-M   'P 1'
#
loop_
_entity.id
_entity.type
_entity.pdbx_description
1 polymer ?
#
loop_
_entity_poly.entity_id
_entity_poly.type
_entity_poly.pdbx_seq_one_letter_code
_entity_poly.pdbx_strand_id
1 'polypeptide(L)'
;MKNKKGFTLVELLVVIAIIGILAIIALPALFKNIEKAKIAKLEADISAIKSASLSYYADESKYTDGGMISWVKKDGKIIINGGFKDDPLADKIENLGMPYNGSYLLMSSPGHEKYLELSILPEGEISKSGLDKLKNDYGNLIDITNDQNKINIVIKLLNNKSNT
;
A
#
# COMPACT_ATOMS: atom_id res chain seq x y z
N MET A 1 43.14 -45.77 9.22
CA MET A 1 42.17 -45.16 10.16
C MET A 1 42.04 -43.70 9.78
N LYS A 2 40.85 -43.23 9.38
CA LYS A 2 40.62 -41.81 9.03
C LYS A 2 40.46 -40.99 10.31
N ASN A 3 41.38 -40.08 10.59
CA ASN A 3 41.24 -39.08 11.65
C ASN A 3 40.06 -38.16 11.32
N LYS A 4 38.91 -38.37 11.97
CA LYS A 4 37.82 -37.40 11.96
C LYS A 4 38.20 -36.26 12.90
N LYS A 5 38.67 -35.14 12.35
CA LYS A 5 38.77 -33.89 13.10
C LYS A 5 37.35 -33.40 13.39
N GLY A 6 36.97 -33.35 14.67
CA GLY A 6 35.72 -32.74 15.12
C GLY A 6 35.87 -31.22 15.23
N PHE A 7 34.75 -30.51 15.12
CA PHE A 7 34.67 -29.07 15.38
C PHE A 7 34.99 -28.79 16.86
N THR A 8 35.79 -27.77 17.14
CA THR A 8 36.05 -27.35 18.53
C THR A 8 34.96 -26.40 19.02
N LEU A 9 34.68 -26.43 20.33
CA LEU A 9 33.72 -25.49 20.95
C LEU A 9 34.17 -24.04 20.79
N VAL A 10 35.48 -23.77 20.82
CA VAL A 10 36.03 -22.42 20.67
C VAL A 10 35.76 -21.86 19.27
N GLU A 11 35.90 -22.68 18.23
CA GLU A 11 35.56 -22.27 16.85
C GLU A 11 34.10 -21.88 16.73
N LEU A 12 33.19 -22.62 17.36
CA LEU A 12 31.76 -22.30 17.33
C LEU A 12 31.46 -21.01 18.12
N LEU A 13 32.11 -20.80 19.26
CA LEU A 13 31.93 -19.61 20.11
C LEU A 13 32.36 -18.32 19.41
N VAL A 14 33.49 -18.33 18.70
CA VAL A 14 33.95 -17.15 17.94
C VAL A 14 32.99 -16.84 16.79
N VAL A 15 32.45 -17.86 16.11
CA VAL A 15 31.50 -17.68 15.00
C VAL A 15 30.20 -17.02 15.48
N ILE A 16 29.59 -17.51 16.56
CA ILE A 16 28.35 -16.91 17.08
C ILE A 16 28.58 -15.49 17.62
N ALA A 17 29.77 -15.19 18.17
CA ALA A 17 30.13 -13.86 18.61
C ALA A 17 30.18 -12.85 17.45
N ILE A 18 30.80 -13.24 16.33
CA ILE A 18 30.86 -12.41 15.12
C ILE A 18 29.45 -12.22 14.52
N ILE A 19 28.65 -13.29 14.41
CA ILE A 19 27.25 -13.21 13.92
C ILE A 19 26.42 -12.27 14.81
N GLY A 20 26.60 -12.32 16.13
CA GLY A 20 25.91 -11.43 17.08
C GLY A 20 26.21 -9.94 16.82
N ILE A 21 27.48 -9.60 16.59
CA ILE A 21 27.89 -8.21 16.28
C ILE A 21 27.28 -7.74 14.95
N LEU A 22 27.33 -8.58 13.91
CA LEU A 22 26.76 -8.24 12.60
C LEU A 22 25.24 -8.08 12.67
N ALA A 23 24.54 -8.93 13.43
CA ALA A 23 23.09 -8.87 13.57
C ALA A 23 22.61 -7.55 14.19
N ILE A 24 23.32 -7.02 15.20
CA ILE A 24 22.96 -5.75 15.85
C ILE A 24 22.96 -4.58 14.86
N ILE A 25 23.93 -4.55 13.94
CA ILE A 25 24.04 -3.49 12.93
C ILE A 25 23.03 -3.71 11.79
N ALA A 26 22.85 -4.96 11.37
CA ALA A 26 22.01 -5.31 10.22
C ALA A 26 20.51 -5.15 10.48
N LEU A 27 20.01 -5.54 11.66
CA LEU A 27 18.57 -5.59 11.96
C LEU A 27 17.87 -4.22 11.86
N PRO A 28 18.37 -3.13 12.47
CA PRO A 28 17.71 -1.82 12.37
C PRO A 28 17.64 -1.29 10.92
N ALA A 29 18.70 -1.53 10.14
CA ALA A 29 18.73 -1.16 8.74
C ALA A 29 17.72 -1.97 7.92
N LEU A 30 17.63 -3.27 8.19
CA LEU A 30 16.65 -4.16 7.57
C LEU A 30 15.21 -3.68 7.83
N PHE A 31 14.85 -3.38 9.08
CA PHE A 31 13.50 -2.90 9.40
C PHE A 31 13.16 -1.58 8.71
N LYS A 32 14.11 -0.64 8.64
CA LYS A 32 13.94 0.61 7.87
C LYS A 32 13.72 0.36 6.38
N ASN A 33 14.45 -0.59 5.80
CA ASN A 33 14.32 -0.91 4.38
C ASN A 33 13.00 -1.61 4.06
N ILE A 34 12.53 -2.51 4.94
CA ILE A 34 11.21 -3.14 4.82
C ILE A 34 10.11 -2.06 4.86
N GLU A 35 10.21 -1.11 5.79
CA GLU A 35 9.24 -0.02 5.90
C GLU A 35 9.23 0.89 4.67
N LYS A 36 10.41 1.28 4.16
CA LYS A 36 10.52 2.02 2.91
C LYS A 36 9.88 1.27 1.74
N ALA A 37 10.10 -0.05 1.66
CA ALA A 37 9.50 -0.88 0.63
C ALA A 37 7.97 -0.95 0.75
N LYS A 38 7.44 -1.00 1.98
CA LYS A 38 5.98 -0.92 2.23
C LYS A 38 5.42 0.40 1.70
N ILE A 39 5.98 1.55 2.08
CA ILE A 39 5.49 2.85 1.62
C ILE A 39 5.60 3.00 0.10
N ALA A 40 6.71 2.57 -0.50
CA ALA A 40 6.89 2.61 -1.95
C ALA A 40 5.85 1.76 -2.69
N LYS A 41 5.47 0.59 -2.16
CA LYS A 41 4.39 -0.23 -2.71
C LYS A 41 3.04 0.47 -2.62
N LEU A 42 2.73 1.09 -1.48
CA LEU A 42 1.48 1.83 -1.30
C LEU A 42 1.38 3.00 -2.30
N GLU A 43 2.46 3.74 -2.48
CA GLU A 43 2.54 4.85 -3.45
C GLU A 43 2.40 4.37 -4.90
N ALA A 44 2.99 3.21 -5.23
CA ALA A 44 2.81 2.59 -6.53
C ALA A 44 1.33 2.23 -6.79
N ASP A 45 0.64 1.68 -5.80
CA ASP A 45 -0.79 1.35 -5.89
C ASP A 45 -1.62 2.62 -6.12
N ILE A 46 -1.40 3.67 -5.31
CA ILE A 46 -2.09 4.95 -5.43
C ILE A 46 -1.91 5.55 -6.84
N SER A 47 -0.67 5.56 -7.34
CA SER A 47 -0.36 6.09 -8.67
C SER A 47 -1.03 5.27 -9.77
N ALA A 48 -0.99 3.93 -9.68
CA ALA A 48 -1.59 3.05 -10.67
C ALA A 48 -3.11 3.23 -10.73
N ILE A 49 -3.77 3.27 -9.57
CA ILE A 49 -5.22 3.51 -9.47
C ILE A 49 -5.57 4.87 -10.05
N LYS A 50 -4.84 5.94 -9.67
CA LYS A 50 -5.07 7.29 -10.18
C LYS A 50 -4.97 7.34 -11.72
N SER A 51 -3.93 6.73 -12.28
CA SER A 51 -3.75 6.65 -13.73
C SER A 51 -4.87 5.89 -14.42
N ALA A 52 -5.31 4.75 -13.87
CA ALA A 52 -6.42 3.98 -14.42
C ALA A 52 -7.75 4.75 -14.36
N SER A 53 -8.04 5.43 -13.24
CA SER A 53 -9.23 6.26 -13.08
C SER A 53 -9.24 7.45 -14.04
N LEU A 54 -8.10 8.11 -14.25
CA LEU A 54 -7.98 9.21 -15.22
C LEU A 54 -8.15 8.73 -16.66
N SER A 55 -7.58 7.58 -17.01
CA SER A 55 -7.78 6.97 -18.33
C SER A 55 -9.25 6.60 -18.56
N TYR A 56 -9.91 6.00 -17.58
CA TYR A 56 -11.32 5.66 -17.67
C TYR A 56 -12.20 6.91 -17.83
N TYR A 57 -11.90 7.97 -17.07
CA TYR A 57 -12.61 9.24 -17.20
C TYR A 57 -12.41 9.90 -18.58
N ALA A 58 -11.23 9.79 -19.18
CA ALA A 58 -10.98 10.30 -20.53
C ALA A 58 -11.85 9.60 -21.59
N ASP A 59 -12.16 8.32 -21.38
CA ASP A 59 -12.98 7.51 -22.31
C ASP A 59 -14.49 7.72 -22.04
N GLU A 60 -14.89 7.76 -20.76
CA GLU A 60 -16.30 7.62 -20.34
C GLU A 60 -16.89 8.89 -19.71
N SER A 61 -16.10 9.95 -19.51
CA SER A 61 -16.49 11.20 -18.80
C SER A 61 -17.04 11.00 -17.38
N LYS A 62 -16.71 9.85 -16.76
CA LYS A 62 -17.09 9.49 -15.38
C LYS A 62 -15.98 8.65 -14.75
N TYR A 63 -15.86 8.69 -13.42
CA TYR A 63 -14.85 7.90 -12.70
C TYR A 63 -15.31 6.49 -12.36
N THR A 64 -16.61 6.24 -12.28
CA THR A 64 -17.21 4.94 -11.97
C THR A 64 -18.69 4.99 -12.35
N ASP A 65 -19.25 3.83 -12.65
CA ASP A 65 -20.66 3.64 -13.01
C ASP A 65 -21.54 3.53 -11.77
N GLY A 66 -21.01 2.93 -10.70
CA GLY A 66 -21.71 2.71 -9.43
C GLY A 66 -21.42 3.75 -8.34
N GLY A 67 -20.52 4.71 -8.59
CA GLY A 67 -20.09 5.68 -7.58
C GLY A 67 -19.12 5.13 -6.54
N MET A 68 -18.95 3.81 -6.47
CA MET A 68 -18.08 3.14 -5.52
C MET A 68 -17.55 1.81 -6.08
N ILE A 69 -16.25 1.59 -5.92
CA ILE A 69 -15.56 0.33 -6.22
C ILE A 69 -14.76 -0.05 -4.97
N SER A 70 -14.87 -1.29 -4.50
CA SER A 70 -14.08 -1.77 -3.36
C SER A 70 -13.43 -3.10 -3.67
N TRP A 71 -12.17 -3.25 -3.28
CA TRP A 71 -11.44 -4.50 -3.44
C TRP A 71 -10.59 -4.80 -2.21
N VAL A 72 -10.39 -6.08 -1.93
CA VAL A 72 -9.42 -6.54 -0.92
C VAL A 72 -8.30 -7.26 -1.63
N LYS A 73 -7.08 -6.79 -1.43
CA LYS A 73 -5.88 -7.37 -2.01
C LYS A 73 -5.09 -8.12 -0.95
N LYS A 74 -4.79 -9.39 -1.24
CA LYS A 74 -3.94 -10.25 -0.42
C LYS A 74 -3.02 -11.07 -1.32
N ASP A 75 -1.72 -11.06 -1.01
CA ASP A 75 -0.69 -11.89 -1.65
C ASP A 75 -0.69 -11.82 -3.19
N GLY A 76 -0.83 -10.61 -3.73
CA GLY A 76 -0.84 -10.37 -5.19
C GLY A 76 -2.18 -10.67 -5.88
N LYS A 77 -3.22 -11.03 -5.12
CA LYS A 77 -4.55 -11.36 -5.66
C LYS A 77 -5.63 -10.49 -5.04
N ILE A 78 -6.63 -10.15 -5.85
CA ILE A 78 -7.87 -9.57 -5.34
C ILE A 78 -8.78 -10.72 -4.91
N ILE A 79 -9.17 -10.71 -3.63
CA ILE A 79 -9.90 -11.80 -2.99
C ILE A 79 -11.38 -11.47 -2.75
N ILE A 80 -11.73 -10.19 -2.78
CA ILE A 80 -13.11 -9.69 -2.67
C ILE A 80 -13.21 -8.46 -3.58
N ASN A 81 -14.20 -8.45 -4.48
CA ASN A 81 -14.65 -7.24 -5.16
C ASN A 81 -16.07 -6.94 -4.67
N GLY A 82 -16.20 -5.85 -3.90
CA GLY A 82 -17.43 -5.43 -3.23
C GLY A 82 -18.08 -4.19 -3.85
N GLY A 83 -17.57 -3.71 -4.99
CA GLY A 83 -18.22 -2.69 -5.80
C GLY A 83 -19.37 -3.27 -6.62
N PHE A 84 -20.25 -2.41 -7.13
CA PHE A 84 -21.31 -2.81 -8.06
C PHE A 84 -20.70 -3.65 -9.20
N LYS A 85 -21.19 -4.88 -9.36
CA LYS A 85 -20.51 -6.02 -10.01
C LYS A 85 -20.13 -5.87 -11.49
N ASP A 86 -20.32 -4.71 -12.11
CA ASP A 86 -20.16 -4.52 -13.56
C ASP A 86 -19.49 -3.19 -13.93
N ASP A 87 -18.68 -2.60 -13.04
CA ASP A 87 -17.93 -1.38 -13.36
C ASP A 87 -16.67 -1.70 -14.20
N PRO A 88 -16.55 -1.21 -15.45
CA PRO A 88 -15.39 -1.52 -16.29
C PRO A 88 -14.05 -0.98 -15.73
N LEU A 89 -14.08 0.04 -14.87
CA LEU A 89 -12.88 0.48 -14.16
C LEU A 89 -12.42 -0.55 -13.13
N ALA A 90 -13.34 -1.32 -12.53
CA ALA A 90 -12.97 -2.38 -11.59
C ALA A 90 -12.08 -3.41 -12.30
N ASP A 91 -12.47 -3.88 -13.49
CA ASP A 91 -11.67 -4.82 -14.29
C ASP A 91 -10.29 -4.24 -14.65
N LYS A 92 -10.21 -2.95 -15.02
CA LYS A 92 -8.93 -2.27 -15.27
C LYS A 92 -8.05 -2.28 -14.02
N ILE A 93 -8.62 -1.97 -12.85
CA ILE A 93 -7.90 -1.92 -11.57
C ILE A 93 -7.44 -3.32 -11.14
N GLU A 94 -8.25 -4.36 -11.37
CA GLU A 94 -7.90 -5.73 -10.99
C GLU A 94 -6.61 -6.22 -11.68
N ASN A 95 -6.34 -5.72 -12.89
CA ASN A 95 -5.17 -6.09 -13.69
C ASN A 95 -3.92 -5.25 -13.42
N LEU A 96 -3.95 -4.28 -12.49
CA LEU A 96 -2.82 -3.38 -12.22
C LEU A 96 -1.66 -4.03 -11.43
N GLY A 97 -1.82 -5.26 -10.95
CA GLY A 97 -0.78 -5.99 -10.21
C GLY A 97 -0.38 -5.38 -8.86
N MET A 98 -1.11 -4.36 -8.40
CA MET A 98 -0.96 -3.57 -7.16
C MET A 98 -0.22 -4.31 -6.03
N PRO A 99 1.07 -4.00 -5.76
CA PRO A 99 1.87 -4.74 -4.81
C PRO A 99 1.51 -4.61 -3.32
N TYR A 100 0.69 -3.66 -2.86
CA TYR A 100 0.41 -3.46 -1.42
C TYR A 100 -0.86 -4.19 -0.95
N ASN A 101 -0.75 -5.03 0.09
CA ASN A 101 -1.90 -5.75 0.64
C ASN A 101 -2.77 -4.84 1.54
N GLY A 102 -4.08 -4.97 1.42
CA GLY A 102 -5.02 -4.15 2.16
C GLY A 102 -6.41 -4.14 1.52
N SER A 103 -7.32 -3.42 2.16
CA SER A 103 -8.64 -3.13 1.59
C SER A 103 -8.63 -1.74 0.98
N TYR A 104 -9.24 -1.62 -0.18
CA TYR A 104 -9.32 -0.39 -0.94
C TYR A 104 -10.77 -0.07 -1.24
N LEU A 105 -11.06 1.23 -1.27
CA LEU A 105 -12.36 1.78 -1.54
C LEU A 105 -12.18 3.05 -2.37
N LEU A 106 -12.52 2.98 -3.64
CA LEU A 106 -12.60 4.13 -4.53
C LEU A 106 -14.03 4.65 -4.51
N MET A 107 -14.20 5.94 -4.25
CA MET A 107 -15.50 6.61 -4.24
C MET A 107 -15.45 7.83 -5.15
N SER A 108 -16.48 8.01 -5.96
CA SER A 108 -16.71 9.24 -6.69
C SER A 108 -18.05 9.85 -6.33
N SER A 109 -18.23 11.14 -6.60
CA SER A 109 -19.55 11.75 -6.54
C SER A 109 -20.54 11.00 -7.42
N PRO A 110 -21.77 10.73 -6.94
CA PRO A 110 -22.86 10.33 -7.80
C PRO A 110 -23.10 11.41 -8.86
N GLY A 111 -23.21 11.02 -10.14
CA GLY A 111 -23.62 11.94 -11.21
C GLY A 111 -22.57 12.95 -11.69
N HIS A 112 -21.34 12.48 -11.92
CA HIS A 112 -20.25 13.19 -12.62
C HIS A 112 -19.48 14.27 -11.80
N GLU A 113 -18.16 14.09 -11.77
CA GLU A 113 -17.09 15.12 -11.69
C GLU A 113 -16.73 15.85 -10.39
N LYS A 114 -17.49 15.77 -9.28
CA LYS A 114 -17.14 16.61 -8.11
C LYS A 114 -15.88 16.17 -7.36
N TYR A 115 -15.66 14.87 -7.18
CA TYR A 115 -14.47 14.35 -6.48
C TYR A 115 -14.20 12.88 -6.82
N LEU A 116 -12.94 12.50 -6.61
CA LEU A 116 -12.47 11.12 -6.59
C LEU A 116 -11.62 10.92 -5.32
N GLU A 117 -12.05 10.01 -4.46
CA GLU A 117 -11.40 9.68 -3.19
C GLU A 117 -11.04 8.20 -3.14
N LEU A 118 -9.81 7.91 -2.74
CA LEU A 118 -9.31 6.56 -2.51
C LEU A 118 -9.07 6.37 -1.02
N SER A 119 -9.82 5.47 -0.41
CA SER A 119 -9.65 5.03 0.97
C SER A 119 -8.90 3.69 0.97
N ILE A 120 -7.86 3.60 1.78
CA ILE A 120 -6.98 2.44 1.90
C ILE A 120 -6.89 2.07 3.37
N LEU A 121 -7.26 0.82 3.68
CA LEU A 121 -7.04 0.18 4.96
C LEU A 121 -5.86 -0.79 4.79
N PRO A 122 -4.63 -0.38 5.17
CA PRO A 122 -3.42 -1.15 4.94
C PRO A 122 -3.46 -2.47 5.73
N GLU A 123 -2.93 -3.56 5.16
CA GLU A 123 -2.66 -4.77 5.94
C GLU A 123 -1.39 -4.56 6.79
N GLY A 124 -1.55 -4.67 8.11
CA GLY A 124 -0.47 -4.50 9.08
C GLY A 124 -0.19 -3.04 9.45
N GLU A 125 0.79 -2.86 10.34
CA GLU A 125 1.15 -1.54 10.84
C GLU A 125 2.03 -0.77 9.86
N ILE A 126 1.81 0.54 9.81
CA ILE A 126 2.67 1.53 9.16
C ILE A 126 3.35 2.35 10.27
N SER A 127 4.67 2.50 10.18
CA SER A 127 5.44 3.27 11.15
C SER A 127 5.07 4.75 11.12
N LYS A 128 5.30 5.45 12.23
CA LYS A 128 5.15 6.92 12.30
C LYS A 128 5.91 7.63 11.17
N SER A 129 7.16 7.23 10.91
CA SER A 129 7.97 7.79 9.82
C SER A 129 7.37 7.54 8.43
N GLY A 130 6.69 6.41 8.23
CA GLY A 130 5.97 6.11 6.99
C GLY A 130 4.76 7.02 6.82
N LEU A 131 3.98 7.22 7.89
CA LEU A 131 2.83 8.14 7.88
C LEU A 131 3.26 9.59 7.66
N ASP A 132 4.37 10.02 8.29
CA ASP A 132 4.91 11.37 8.12
C ASP A 132 5.38 11.61 6.68
N LYS A 133 6.01 10.61 6.04
CA LYS A 133 6.36 10.67 4.62
C LYS A 133 5.11 10.84 3.76
N LEU A 134 4.07 10.04 3.96
CA LEU A 134 2.83 10.15 3.21
C LEU A 134 2.17 11.52 3.40
N LYS A 135 2.15 12.06 4.61
CA LYS A 135 1.65 13.41 4.88
C LYS A 135 2.46 14.49 4.16
N ASN A 136 3.77 14.35 4.10
CA ASN A 136 4.63 15.29 3.36
C ASN A 136 4.39 15.21 1.85
N ASP A 137 4.32 14.00 1.31
CA ASP A 137 4.23 13.78 -0.14
C ASP A 137 2.87 14.19 -0.73
N TYR A 138 1.78 14.00 0.03
CA TYR A 138 0.42 14.30 -0.43
C TYR A 138 -0.17 15.58 0.18
N GLY A 139 0.42 16.13 1.24
CA GLY A 139 0.00 17.39 1.86
C GLY A 139 -1.48 17.39 2.27
N ASN A 140 -2.24 18.36 1.75
CA ASN A 140 -3.66 18.50 2.06
C ASN A 140 -4.58 17.50 1.33
N LEU A 141 -4.03 16.68 0.44
CA LEU A 141 -4.79 15.67 -0.30
C LEU A 141 -4.95 14.37 0.46
N ILE A 142 -4.18 14.16 1.53
CA ILE A 142 -4.23 12.96 2.35
C ILE A 142 -4.86 13.27 3.71
N ASP A 143 -5.75 12.38 4.15
CA ASP A 143 -6.24 12.33 5.52
C ASP A 143 -5.92 10.93 6.08
N ILE A 144 -5.34 10.91 7.27
CA ILE A 144 -4.94 9.67 7.94
C ILE A 144 -5.66 9.63 9.28
N THR A 145 -6.66 8.76 9.36
CA THR A 145 -7.40 8.50 10.59
C THR A 145 -6.91 7.20 11.23
N ASN A 146 -6.83 7.19 12.55
CA ASN A 146 -6.58 5.97 13.32
C ASN A 146 -7.83 5.67 14.14
N ASP A 147 -8.55 4.62 13.76
CA ASP A 147 -9.73 4.14 14.49
C ASP A 147 -9.47 2.72 15.01
N GLN A 148 -9.66 2.50 16.30
CA GLN A 148 -9.43 1.21 16.96
C GLN A 148 -8.09 0.53 16.58
N ASN A 149 -7.00 1.29 16.50
CA ASN A 149 -5.67 0.81 16.12
C ASN A 149 -5.57 0.31 14.65
N LYS A 150 -6.55 0.68 13.82
CA LYS A 150 -6.51 0.51 12.36
C LYS A 150 -6.33 1.86 11.70
N ILE A 151 -5.35 1.92 10.82
CA ILE A 151 -5.06 3.12 10.04
C ILE A 151 -5.98 3.09 8.81
N ASN A 152 -6.67 4.20 8.59
CA ASN A 152 -7.38 4.47 7.35
C ASN A 152 -6.70 5.65 6.66
N ILE A 153 -6.30 5.45 5.41
CA ILE A 153 -5.63 6.46 4.58
C ILE A 153 -6.61 6.86 3.48
N VAL A 154 -7.09 8.09 3.52
CA VAL A 154 -7.97 8.65 2.50
C VAL A 154 -7.18 9.64 1.66
N ILE A 155 -7.17 9.46 0.35
CA ILE A 155 -6.46 10.33 -0.59
C ILE A 155 -7.45 10.89 -1.59
N LYS A 156 -7.52 12.22 -1.65
CA LYS A 156 -8.25 12.96 -2.69
C LYS A 156 -7.42 12.93 -3.96
N LEU A 157 -7.78 12.03 -4.86
CA LEU A 157 -7.10 11.89 -6.14
C LEU A 157 -7.44 13.09 -7.05
N LEU A 158 -8.68 13.56 -6.97
CA LEU A 158 -9.19 14.73 -7.69
C LEU A 158 -10.23 15.45 -6.83
N ASN A 159 -10.13 16.77 -6.78
CA ASN A 159 -11.07 17.63 -6.08
C ASN A 159 -11.47 18.77 -7.00
N ASN A 160 -12.62 18.65 -7.65
CA ASN A 160 -13.26 19.77 -8.32
C ASN A 160 -14.40 20.27 -7.42
N LYS A 161 -14.04 20.77 -6.23
CA LYS A 161 -14.90 21.76 -5.57
C LYS A 161 -14.93 22.97 -6.50
N SER A 162 -15.93 23.00 -7.38
CA SER A 162 -16.36 24.22 -8.05
C SER A 162 -16.51 25.28 -6.96
N ASN A 163 -15.56 26.22 -6.93
CA ASN A 163 -15.73 27.48 -6.24
C ASN A 163 -16.86 28.22 -6.96
N THR A 164 -18.08 28.01 -6.51
CA THR A 164 -19.26 28.82 -6.82
C THR A 164 -20.10 28.90 -5.57
#